data_AF-A0A0A3J491-F1
#
_entry.id   AF-A0A0A3J491-F1
#
_cell.length_a   1.000
_cell.length_b   1.000
_cell.length_c   1.000
_cell.angle_alpha   90.00
_cell.angle_beta   90.00
_cell.angle_gamma   90.00
#
_symmetry.space_group_name_H-M   'P 1'
#
loop_
_entity.id
_entity.type
_entity.pdbx_description
1 polymer ?
#
loop_
_entity_poly.entity_id
_entity_poly.type
_entity_poly.pdbx_seq_one_letter_code
_entity_poly.pdbx_strand_id
1 'polypeptide(L)' 'MRPTNNRCKGCICNQLRRLPRQTEVDVFLKGGQVLEDVVFIFLDRNNCCAFFTDQETEPGSTLIVDCQDIQALRIEAD' A
#
# COMPACT_ATOMS: atom_id res chain seq x y z
N MET A 1 -10.36 6.50 -27.82
CA MET A 1 -10.18 6.05 -26.43
C MET A 1 -8.71 5.70 -26.22
N ARG A 2 -7.98 6.40 -25.34
CA ARG A 2 -6.65 5.96 -24.91
C ARG A 2 -6.86 4.70 -24.04
N PRO A 3 -6.14 3.59 -24.27
CA PRO A 3 -6.23 2.46 -23.36
C PRO A 3 -5.78 2.97 -21.99
N THR A 4 -6.60 2.74 -20.96
CA THR A 4 -6.18 2.94 -19.57
C THR A 4 -5.10 1.90 -19.30
N ASN A 5 -3.86 2.23 -19.66
CA ASN A 5 -2.70 1.39 -19.46
C ASN A 5 -2.54 1.27 -17.95
N ASN A 6 -3.10 0.22 -17.35
CA ASN A 6 -3.07 0.01 -15.92
C ASN A 6 -1.65 -0.44 -15.59
N ARG A 7 -0.76 0.55 -15.38
CA ARG A 7 0.70 0.32 -15.28
C ARG A 7 1.05 -0.56 -14.10
N CYS A 8 0.29 -0.44 -13.01
CA CYS A 8 0.49 -1.21 -11.80
C CYS A 8 -0.20 -2.57 -11.94
N LYS A 9 0.61 -3.62 -12.01
CA LYS A 9 0.13 -5.00 -12.12
C LYS A 9 0.29 -5.71 -10.77
N GLY A 10 -0.43 -6.81 -10.60
CA GLY A 10 -0.32 -7.65 -9.41
C GLY A 10 -1.52 -7.58 -8.48
N CYS A 11 -1.63 -8.60 -7.63
CA CYS A 11 -2.75 -8.79 -6.71
C CYS A 11 -2.88 -7.61 -5.74
N ILE A 12 -1.78 -7.23 -5.07
CA ILE A 12 -1.81 -6.20 -4.04
C ILE A 12 -2.11 -4.82 -4.62
N CYS A 13 -1.50 -4.43 -5.74
CA CYS A 13 -1.89 -3.20 -6.45
C CYS A 13 -3.39 -3.16 -6.77
N ASN A 14 -4.02 -4.31 -7.10
CA ASN A 14 -5.47 -4.37 -7.34
C ASN A 14 -6.30 -4.19 -6.06
N GLN A 15 -5.85 -4.78 -4.94
CA GLN A 15 -6.52 -4.63 -3.64
C GLN A 15 -6.44 -3.18 -3.15
N LEU A 16 -5.26 -2.56 -3.19
CA LEU A 16 -5.03 -1.17 -2.78
C LEU A 16 -5.85 -0.15 -3.58
N ARG A 17 -6.27 -0.47 -4.82
CA ARG A 17 -7.19 0.41 -5.57
C ARG A 17 -8.58 0.51 -4.96
N ARG A 18 -8.98 -0.48 -4.17
CA ARG A 18 -10.32 -0.65 -3.59
C ARG A 18 -10.31 -0.54 -2.07
N LEU A 19 -9.13 -0.63 -1.45
CA LEU A 19 -8.98 -0.49 -0.02
C LEU A 19 -9.48 0.91 0.42
N PRO A 20 -10.34 0.99 1.44
CA PRO A 20 -10.72 2.27 2.03
C PRO A 20 -9.49 3.01 2.53
N ARG A 21 -9.50 4.34 2.43
CA ARG A 21 -8.47 5.15 3.07
C ARG A 21 -8.62 5.06 4.58
N GLN A 22 -7.53 5.33 5.29
CA GLN A 22 -7.45 5.26 6.75
C GLN A 22 -7.64 3.83 7.30
N THR A 23 -7.53 2.81 6.46
CA THR A 23 -7.46 1.42 6.92
C THR A 23 -6.05 1.15 7.45
N GLU A 24 -5.97 0.66 8.67
CA GLU A 24 -4.73 0.16 9.28
C GLU A 24 -4.41 -1.23 8.70
N VAL A 25 -3.14 -1.41 8.34
CA VAL A 25 -2.66 -2.62 7.68
C VAL A 25 -1.22 -2.91 8.06
N ASP A 26 -0.85 -4.18 7.99
CA ASP A 26 0.54 -4.56 7.85
C ASP A 26 0.89 -4.82 6.40
N VAL A 27 2.06 -4.31 6.01
CA VAL A 27 2.59 -4.42 4.65
C VAL A 27 3.75 -5.39 4.64
N PHE A 28 3.57 -6.53 3.98
CA PHE A 28 4.61 -7.55 3.84
C PHE A 28 5.33 -7.34 2.51
N LEU A 29 6.60 -6.94 2.56
CA LEU A 29 7.41 -6.68 1.38
C LEU A 29 8.14 -7.95 0.90
N LYS A 30 8.44 -7.97 -0.40
CA LYS A 30 9.40 -8.94 -0.94
C LYS A 30 10.71 -8.86 -0.16
N GLY A 31 11.26 -10.02 0.19
CA GLY A 31 12.48 -10.11 1.02
C GLY A 31 12.21 -10.22 2.52
N GLY A 32 10.94 -10.19 2.95
CA GLY A 32 10.53 -10.55 4.31
C GLY A 32 10.45 -9.40 5.30
N GLN A 33 10.68 -8.15 4.86
CA GLN A 33 10.42 -6.97 5.70
C GLN A 33 8.91 -6.77 5.89
N VAL A 34 8.53 -6.35 7.10
CA VAL A 34 7.15 -6.00 7.46
C VAL A 34 7.12 -4.55 7.92
N LEU A 35 6.12 -3.80 7.46
CA LEU A 35 5.75 -2.49 8.01
C LEU A 35 4.46 -2.73 8.81
N GLU A 36 4.55 -2.62 10.13
CA GLU A 36 3.46 -2.92 11.06
C GLU A 36 2.64 -1.66 11.38
N ASP A 37 1.34 -1.82 11.61
CA ASP A 37 0.42 -0.78 12.10
C ASP A 37 0.45 0.54 11.30
N VAL A 38 0.64 0.43 9.97
CA VAL A 38 0.66 1.59 9.08
C VAL A 38 -0.72 1.87 8.52
N VAL A 39 -1.05 3.16 8.38
CA VAL A 39 -2.36 3.58 7.91
C VAL A 39 -2.33 3.90 6.43
N PHE A 40 -3.16 3.22 5.63
CA PHE A 40 -3.23 3.45 4.19
C PHE A 40 -3.80 4.84 3.84
N ILE A 41 -3.05 5.61 3.05
CA ILE A 41 -3.47 6.93 2.57
C ILE A 41 -4.08 6.83 1.17
N PHE A 42 -3.31 6.40 0.17
CA PHE A 42 -3.79 6.17 -1.20
C PHE A 42 -2.75 5.42 -2.06
N LEU A 43 -3.19 4.96 -3.23
CA LEU A 43 -2.33 4.43 -4.30
C LEU A 43 -2.34 5.40 -5.49
N ASP A 44 -1.17 5.87 -5.91
CA ASP A 44 -1.00 6.54 -7.19
C ASP A 44 -0.92 5.51 -8.32
N ARG A 45 -1.97 5.49 -9.15
CA ARG A 45 -2.13 4.53 -10.23
C ARG A 45 -1.23 4.81 -11.44
N ASN A 46 -0.57 5.97 -11.48
CA ASN A 46 0.30 6.38 -12.58
C ASN A 46 1.73 5.87 -12.42
N ASN A 47 2.20 5.73 -11.18
CA ASN A 47 3.58 5.34 -10.83
C ASN A 47 3.67 4.14 -9.87
N CYS A 48 2.53 3.61 -9.38
CA CYS A 48 2.44 2.43 -8.53
C CYS A 48 2.88 2.62 -7.08
N CYS A 49 3.07 3.86 -6.65
CA CYS A 49 3.38 4.18 -5.27
C CYS A 49 2.13 4.12 -4.38
N ALA A 50 2.18 3.26 -3.37
CA ALA A 50 1.24 3.24 -2.25
C ALA A 50 1.83 4.07 -1.10
N PHE A 51 0.98 4.90 -0.50
CA PHE A 51 1.35 5.82 0.57
C PHE A 51 0.71 5.37 1.87
N PHE A 52 1.52 5.31 2.93
CA PHE A 52 1.09 4.94 4.27
C PHE A 52 1.61 5.97 5.27
N THR A 53 0.88 6.19 6.35
CA THR A 53 1.37 6.95 7.50
C THR A 53 1.83 5.97 8.56
N ASP A 54 3.03 6.18 9.08
CA ASP A 54 3.53 5.48 10.25
C ASP A 54 2.93 6.11 11.51
N GLN A 55 2.30 5.30 12.36
CA GLN A 55 1.73 5.71 13.64
C GLN A 55 2.58 5.30 14.84
N GLU A 56 3.56 4.41 14.65
CA GLU A 56 4.30 3.77 15.74
C GLU A 56 5.78 4.15 15.76
N THR A 57 6.54 3.85 14.70
CA THR A 57 8.00 3.98 14.73
C THR A 57 8.46 5.41 14.55
N GLU A 58 7.86 6.13 13.61
CA GLU A 58 8.05 7.55 13.35
C GLU A 58 6.70 8.22 13.10
N PRO A 59 5.93 8.53 14.17
CA PRO A 59 4.57 9.05 14.06
C PRO A 59 4.46 10.28 13.15
N GLY A 60 3.58 10.19 12.16
CA GLY A 60 3.31 11.26 11.20
C GLY A 60 4.25 11.30 10.00
N SER A 61 5.25 10.42 9.94
CA SER A 61 6.05 10.21 8.73
C SER A 61 5.23 9.52 7.63
N THR A 62 5.63 9.71 6.37
CA THR A 62 4.98 9.08 5.22
C THR A 62 5.91 8.02 4.61
N LEU A 63 5.44 6.79 4.58
CA LEU A 63 6.07 5.68 3.88
C LEU A 63 5.52 5.60 2.46
N ILE A 64 6.42 5.48 1.47
CA ILE A 64 6.08 5.37 0.06
C ILE A 64 6.66 4.05 -0.46
N VAL A 65 5.78 3.16 -0.90
CA VAL A 65 6.13 1.78 -1.27
C VAL A 65 5.64 1.47 -2.68
N ASP A 66 6.45 0.83 -3.53
CA ASP A 66 5.93 0.29 -4.79
C ASP A 66 4.97 -0.87 -4.49
N CYS A 67 3.70 -0.73 -4.88
CA CYS A 67 2.68 -1.76 -4.64
C CYS A 67 3.02 -3.12 -5.28
N GLN A 68 3.94 -3.13 -6.26
CA GLN A 68 4.41 -4.34 -6.92
C GLN A 68 5.43 -5.12 -6.08
N ASP A 69 6.03 -4.48 -5.08
CA ASP A 69 6.95 -5.10 -4.12
C ASP A 69 6.27 -5.53 -2.83
N ILE A 70 4.98 -5.22 -2.69
CA ILE A 70 4.16 -5.75 -1.61
C ILE A 70 3.71 -7.17 -1.99
N GLN A 71 4.10 -8.13 -1.16
CA GLN A 71 3.77 -9.54 -1.30
C GLN A 71 2.41 -9.87 -0.67
N ALA A 72 2.09 -9.25 0.47
CA ALA A 72 0.80 -9.41 1.16
C ALA A 72 0.41 -8.12 1.90
N LEU A 73 -0.89 -8.00 2.19
CA LEU A 73 -1.44 -7.04 3.14
C LEU A 73 -2.24 -7.82 4.17
N ARG A 74 -2.06 -7.51 5.45
CA ARG A 74 -3.02 -7.87 6.51
C ARG A 74 -3.87 -6.63 6.76
N ILE A 75 -5.19 -6.80 6.73
CA ILE A 75 -6.11 -5.74 7.14
C ILE A 75 -6.42 -6.00 8.59
N GLU A 76 -6.00 -5.09 9.45
CA GLU A 76 -6.32 -5.09 10.87
C GLU A 76 -7.84 -4.94 11.01
N ALA A 77 -8.45 -5.78 11.84
CA ALA A 77 -9.88 -5.71 12.14
C ALA A 77 -10.03 -5.53 13.65
N ASP A 78 -10.72 -4.45 14.03
CA ASP A 78 -11.16 -4.20 15.41
C ASP A 78 -12.04 -5.34 15.96
#